data_AF-A0A8T1SDA2-F1
#
_entry.id   AF-A0A8T1SDA2-F1
#
_cell.length_a   1.000
_cell.length_b   1.000
_cell.length_c   1.000
_cell.angle_alpha   90.00
_cell.angle_beta   90.00
_cell.angle_gamma   90.00
#
_symmetry.space_group_name_H-M   'P 1'
#
loop_
_entity.id
_entity.type
_entity.pdbx_description
1 polymer ?
#
loop_
_entity_poly.entity_id
_entity_poly.type
_entity_poly.pdbx_seq_one_letter_code
_entity_poly.pdbx_strand_id
1 'polypeptide(L)' 'EDCCGERLAGAQIRVGDSLEDHGKQNPICGTITDTTPGSLHPFCCSGMKGRYVTITIPARAEY' A
#
# COMPACT_ATOMS: atom_id res chain seq x y z
N GLU A 1 -15.20 12.18 -14.29
CA GLU A 1 -14.50 10.95 -14.71
C GLU A 1 -13.17 10.84 -13.98
N ASP A 2 -13.21 10.27 -12.77
CA ASP A 2 -12.00 9.85 -12.05
C ASP A 2 -11.45 8.58 -12.71
N CYS A 3 -10.65 8.79 -13.76
CA CYS A 3 -10.28 7.79 -14.77
C CYS A 3 -9.42 6.60 -14.32
N CYS A 4 -9.00 6.52 -13.06
CA CYS A 4 -7.65 6.02 -12.82
C CYS A 4 -7.48 5.22 -11.52
N GLY A 5 -8.58 4.85 -10.85
CA GLY A 5 -8.56 4.10 -9.60
C GLY A 5 -7.86 2.74 -9.72
N GLU A 6 -8.03 2.05 -10.86
CA GLU A 6 -7.44 0.72 -11.10
C GLU A 6 -5.91 0.69 -10.98
N ARG A 7 -5.23 1.84 -11.10
CA ARG A 7 -3.76 1.92 -10.88
C ARG A 7 -3.34 1.59 -9.45
N LEU A 8 -4.26 1.72 -8.49
CA LEU A 8 -4.04 1.35 -7.08
C LEU A 8 -4.44 -0.09 -6.78
N ALA A 9 -5.01 -0.82 -7.75
CA ALA A 9 -5.43 -2.19 -7.55
C ALA A 9 -4.20 -3.06 -7.27
N GLY A 10 -4.23 -3.79 -6.17
CA GLY A 10 -3.11 -4.64 -5.74
C GLY A 10 -1.98 -3.89 -5.04
N ALA A 11 -2.12 -2.58 -4.77
CA ALA A 11 -1.13 -1.85 -3.99
C ALA A 11 -1.03 -2.41 -2.57
N GLN A 12 0.18 -2.62 -2.09
CA GLN A 12 0.48 -3.20 -0.78
C GLN A 12 0.86 -2.11 0.21
N ILE A 13 0.20 -2.11 1.36
CA ILE A 13 0.50 -1.26 2.51
C ILE A 13 1.42 -2.07 3.43
N ARG A 14 2.59 -1.52 3.73
CA ARG A 14 3.61 -2.16 4.56
C ARG A 14 3.93 -1.29 5.77
N VAL A 15 4.15 -1.91 6.92
CA VAL A 15 4.44 -1.21 8.18
C VAL A 15 5.61 -1.86 8.87
N GLY A 16 6.61 -1.07 9.25
CA GLY A 16 7.79 -1.55 9.98
C GLY A 16 8.80 -0.45 10.25
N ASP A 17 9.94 -0.83 10.83
CA ASP A 17 11.00 0.11 11.24
C ASP A 17 12.14 0.22 10.21
N SER A 18 12.17 -0.66 9.20
CA SER A 18 13.24 -0.71 8.22
C SER A 18 13.03 0.29 7.08
N LEU A 19 14.13 0.88 6.60
CA LEU A 19 14.19 1.68 5.38
C LEU A 19 14.83 0.91 4.21
N GLU A 20 15.17 -0.36 4.39
CA GLU A 20 15.73 -1.21 3.34
C GLU A 20 14.78 -1.26 2.13
N ASP A 21 15.34 -1.01 0.94
CA ASP A 21 14.57 -0.85 -0.31
C ASP A 21 13.35 0.09 -0.12
N HIS A 22 13.58 1.24 0.51
CA HIS A 22 12.55 2.25 0.81
C HIS A 22 11.39 1.71 1.66
N GLY A 23 11.66 0.70 2.49
CA GLY A 23 10.67 0.04 3.34
C GLY A 23 9.82 -1.00 2.62
N LYS A 24 10.16 -1.38 1.38
CA LYS A 24 9.49 -2.48 0.65
C LYS A 24 9.67 -3.83 1.33
N GLN A 25 10.71 -3.99 2.14
CA GLN A 25 10.96 -5.22 2.91
C GLN A 25 10.19 -5.27 4.23
N ASN A 26 9.49 -4.20 4.63
CA ASN A 26 8.63 -4.24 5.81
C ASN A 26 7.44 -5.19 5.59
N PRO A 27 6.92 -5.84 6.64
CA PRO A 27 5.77 -6.74 6.54
C PRO A 27 4.54 -6.04 5.95
N ILE A 28 3.74 -6.80 5.21
CA ILE A 28 2.50 -6.31 4.59
C ILE A 28 1.41 -6.24 5.67
N CYS A 29 0.82 -5.06 5.84
CA CYS A 29 -0.40 -4.86 6.61
C CYS A 29 -1.65 -5.22 5.80
N GLY A 30 -1.71 -4.81 4.54
CA GLY A 30 -2.90 -4.99 3.71
C GLY A 30 -2.65 -4.74 2.24
N THR A 31 -3.62 -5.12 1.41
CA THR A 31 -3.60 -4.90 -0.03
C THR A 31 -4.86 -4.15 -0.44
N ILE A 32 -4.70 -3.10 -1.25
CA ILE A 32 -5.81 -2.32 -1.77
C ILE A 32 -6.52 -3.13 -2.86
N THR A 33 -7.76 -3.50 -2.58
CA THR A 33 -8.64 -4.20 -3.53
C THR A 33 -9.79 -3.33 -4.00
N ASP A 34 -10.27 -2.42 -3.16
CA ASP A 34 -11.28 -1.43 -3.53
C ASP A 34 -10.59 -0.17 -4.05
N THR A 35 -10.82 0.13 -5.32
CA THR A 35 -10.27 1.29 -6.01
C THR A 35 -11.35 2.25 -6.49
N THR A 36 -12.53 2.17 -5.88
CA THR A 36 -13.64 3.06 -6.23
C THR A 36 -13.25 4.51 -5.94
N PRO A 37 -13.34 5.42 -6.92
CA PRO A 37 -12.95 6.82 -6.72
C PRO A 37 -13.71 7.48 -5.56
N GLY A 38 -12.98 8.20 -4.70
CA GLY A 38 -13.55 8.87 -3.53
C GLY A 38 -13.95 7.93 -2.38
N SER A 39 -13.73 6.62 -2.50
CA SER A 39 -13.96 5.68 -1.40
C SER A 39 -12.91 5.82 -0.30
N LEU A 40 -13.34 5.56 0.94
CA LEU A 40 -12.47 5.47 2.10
C LEU A 40 -12.53 4.04 2.63
N HIS A 41 -11.41 3.31 2.55
CA HIS A 41 -11.32 1.93 3.00
C HIS A 41 -10.37 1.82 4.20
N PRO A 42 -10.87 1.45 5.41
CA PRO A 42 -10.01 1.24 6.57
C PRO A 42 -9.28 -0.11 6.47
N PHE A 43 -7.99 -0.13 6.82
CA PHE A 43 -7.18 -1.35 6.90
C PHE A 43 -6.84 -1.69 8.35
N CYS A 44 -7.10 -2.93 8.76
CA CYS A 44 -6.71 -3.42 10.07
C CYS A 44 -5.33 -4.07 10.01
N CYS A 45 -4.30 -3.37 10.52
CA CYS A 45 -2.94 -3.90 10.62
C CYS A 45 -2.70 -4.74 11.88
N SER A 46 -3.73 -5.21 12.59
CA SER A 46 -3.62 -6.13 13.74
C SER A 46 -2.58 -5.73 14.81
N GLY A 47 -2.41 -4.44 15.07
CA GLY A 47 -1.44 -3.93 16.07
C GLY A 47 0.03 -4.01 15.63
N MET A 48 0.31 -4.08 14.34
CA MET A 48 1.66 -3.96 13.79
C MET A 48 2.38 -2.72 14.33
N LYS A 49 3.66 -2.90 14.68
CA LYS A 49 4.54 -1.83 15.15
C LYS A 49 5.51 -1.44 14.03
N GLY A 50 5.76 -0.15 13.91
CA GLY A 50 6.73 0.37 12.96
C GLY A 50 6.78 1.90 12.97
N ARG A 51 7.93 2.44 12.60
CA ARG A 51 8.17 3.87 12.40
C ARG A 51 7.72 4.35 11.02
N TYR A 52 7.68 3.45 10.04
CA TYR A 52 7.41 3.78 8.65
C TYR A 52 6.20 3.02 8.12
N VAL A 53 5.42 3.72 7.28
CA VAL A 53 4.34 3.16 6.47
C VAL A 53 4.70 3.40 5.01
N THR A 54 4.79 2.33 4.23
CA THR A 54 5.15 2.39 2.81
C THR A 54 4.04 1.78 1.97
N ILE A 55 3.63 2.47 0.89
CA ILE A 55 2.65 1.97 -0.07
C ILE A 55 3.39 1.63 -1.37
N THR A 56 3.21 0.41 -1.85
CA THR A 56 3.96 -0.13 -3.00
C THR A 56 3.01 -0.74 -4.01
N ILE A 57 3.16 -0.41 -5.29
CA ILE A 57 2.35 -0.99 -6.36
C ILE A 57 3.20 -2.05 -7.06
N PRO A 58 3.04 -3.35 -6.73
CA PRO A 58 3.79 -4.40 -7.41
C PRO A 58 3.44 -4.38 -8.91
N ALA A 59 4.44 -4.56 -9.78
CA ALA A 59 4.33 -4.55 -11.24
C ALA A 59 4.15 -3.18 -11.94
N ARG A 60 4.29 -2.05 -11.24
CA ARG A 60 4.47 -0.77 -11.94
C ARG A 60 5.92 -0.67 -12.43
N ALA A 61 6.15 -0.92 -13.71
CA ALA A 61 7.35 -0.44 -14.38
C ALA A 61 7.30 1.10 -14.35
N GLU A 62 8.24 1.72 -13.64
CA GLU A 62 8.50 3.14 -13.80
C GLU A 62 9.13 3.31 -15.19
N TYR A 63 8.48 4.06 -16.07
CA TYR A 63 9.05 4.52 -17.34
C TYR A 63 9.41 6.00 -17.20
#